data_AF-A0A3C0C5B7-F1
#
_entry.id   AF-A0A3C0C5B7-F1
#
_cell.length_a   1.000
_cell.length_b   1.000
_cell.length_c   1.000
_cell.angle_alpha   90.00
_cell.angle_beta   90.00
_cell.angle_gamma   90.00
#
_symmetry.space_group_name_H-M   'P 1'
#
loop_
_entity.id
_entity.type
_entity.pdbx_description
1 polymer ?
#
loop_
_entity_poly.entity_id
_entity_poly.type
_entity_poly.pdbx_seq_one_letter_code
_entity_poly.pdbx_strand_id
1 'polypeptide(L)'
;GGSGLLGIPGDITPPSRFVRAVAQTMLARKTPDGPETIYEIFRIMDNFNHPLSTGEGTVTELQKQDGMRSSTIWTSAIDTGSLVYYYHTQHNRKVRMIDLKRIDFTQSKAGIRHLPLDRVKEQEIEDVTP
;
A
#
# COMPACT_ATOMS: atom_id res chain seq x y z
N GLY A 1 -16.48 22.39 2.04
CA GLY A 1 -17.42 21.90 1.01
C GLY A 1 -16.82 20.69 0.34
N GLY A 2 -17.47 19.53 0.40
CA GLY A 2 -16.96 18.25 -0.15
C GLY A 2 -17.46 17.91 -1.56
N SER A 3 -18.17 18.83 -2.22
CA SER A 3 -18.78 18.60 -3.55
C SER A 3 -17.85 18.87 -4.73
N GLY A 4 -16.61 19.33 -4.51
CA GLY A 4 -15.66 19.65 -5.59
C GLY A 4 -15.25 18.44 -6.44
N LEU A 5 -15.49 17.22 -5.96
CA LEU A 5 -15.24 15.95 -6.66
C LEU A 5 -16.55 15.23 -7.05
N LEU A 6 -17.70 15.90 -6.98
CA LEU A 6 -18.97 15.33 -7.42
C LEU A 6 -18.88 14.97 -8.91
N GLY A 7 -19.16 13.71 -9.25
CA GLY A 7 -19.08 13.19 -10.62
C GLY A 7 -17.79 12.40 -10.90
N ILE A 8 -16.81 12.39 -9.99
CA ILE A 8 -15.70 11.45 -10.07
C ILE A 8 -16.22 10.03 -9.87
N PRO A 9 -15.85 9.06 -10.73
CA PRO A 9 -16.35 7.71 -10.60
C PRO A 9 -15.86 7.07 -9.31
N GLY A 10 -16.77 6.38 -8.60
CA GLY A 10 -16.49 5.71 -7.32
C GLY A 10 -16.30 4.20 -7.43
N ASP A 11 -16.60 3.61 -8.58
CA ASP A 11 -16.45 2.17 -8.80
C ASP A 11 -14.97 1.78 -8.96
N ILE A 12 -14.70 0.50 -8.86
CA ILE A 12 -13.35 -0.05 -8.71
C ILE A 12 -12.71 -0.49 -10.03
N THR A 13 -13.37 -0.24 -11.17
CA THR A 13 -12.84 -0.61 -12.48
C THR A 13 -11.53 0.14 -12.79
N PRO A 14 -10.65 -0.39 -13.65
CA PRO A 14 -9.38 0.24 -14.00
C PRO A 14 -9.53 1.68 -14.49
N PRO A 15 -10.49 2.01 -15.40
CA PRO A 15 -10.69 3.39 -15.82
C PRO A 15 -11.08 4.31 -14.66
N SER A 16 -12.02 3.88 -13.81
CA SER A 16 -12.47 4.68 -12.66
C SER A 16 -11.37 4.89 -11.62
N ARG A 17 -10.56 3.86 -11.36
CA ARG A 17 -9.36 3.98 -10.51
C ARG A 17 -8.35 4.96 -11.11
N PHE A 18 -8.12 4.90 -12.42
CA PHE A 18 -7.20 5.84 -13.09
C PHE A 18 -7.67 7.29 -12.93
N VAL A 19 -8.94 7.58 -13.22
CA VAL A 19 -9.52 8.93 -13.06
C VAL A 19 -9.40 9.43 -11.62
N ARG A 20 -9.71 8.59 -10.63
CA ARG A 20 -9.53 8.94 -9.22
C ARG A 20 -8.07 9.21 -8.88
N ALA A 21 -7.14 8.38 -9.35
CA ALA A 21 -5.73 8.54 -9.05
C ALA A 21 -5.21 9.89 -9.56
N VAL A 22 -5.55 10.25 -10.80
CA VAL A 22 -5.19 11.55 -11.38
C VAL A 22 -5.82 12.70 -10.60
N ALA A 23 -7.09 12.61 -10.21
CA ALA A 23 -7.74 13.66 -9.43
C ALA A 23 -7.06 13.84 -8.06
N GLN A 24 -6.72 12.75 -7.38
CA GLN A 24 -6.05 12.79 -6.07
C GLN A 24 -4.63 13.36 -6.17
N THR A 25 -3.85 13.03 -7.20
CA THR A 25 -2.50 13.60 -7.37
C THR A 25 -2.52 15.09 -7.65
N MET A 26 -3.53 15.59 -8.37
CA MET A 26 -3.71 17.02 -8.63
C MET A 26 -4.13 17.82 -7.39
N LEU A 27 -4.81 17.16 -6.44
CA LEU A 27 -5.27 17.75 -5.19
C LEU A 27 -4.33 17.49 -4.00
N ALA A 28 -3.32 16.64 -4.19
CA ALA A 28 -2.35 16.32 -3.15
C ALA A 28 -1.67 17.61 -2.65
N ARG A 29 -1.62 17.76 -1.33
CA ARG A 29 -0.92 18.89 -0.73
C ARG A 29 0.58 18.77 -0.96
N LYS A 30 1.27 19.92 -0.96
CA LYS A 30 2.73 19.94 -0.86
C LYS A 30 3.15 19.51 0.54
N THR A 31 4.14 18.63 0.61
CA THR A 31 4.72 18.09 1.84
C THR A 31 6.15 18.63 2.04
N PRO A 32 6.60 18.77 3.30
CA PRO A 32 7.92 19.33 3.62
C PRO A 32 9.09 18.37 3.38
N ASP A 33 8.86 17.05 3.48
CA ASP A 33 9.91 16.04 3.40
C ASP A 33 9.39 14.67 2.91
N GLY A 34 10.32 13.72 2.74
CA GLY A 34 10.04 12.34 2.32
C GLY A 34 9.07 11.60 3.26
N PRO A 35 9.32 11.51 4.57
CA PRO A 35 8.41 10.87 5.52
C PRO A 35 6.96 11.38 5.47
N GLU A 36 6.77 12.70 5.42
CA GLU A 36 5.42 13.29 5.33
C GLU A 36 4.78 13.04 3.96
N THR A 37 5.58 12.97 2.89
CA THR A 37 5.13 12.54 1.56
C THR A 37 4.67 11.09 1.57
N ILE A 38 5.40 10.19 2.24
CA ILE A 38 5.02 8.77 2.36
C ILE A 38 3.71 8.62 3.13
N TYR A 39 3.52 9.39 4.20
CA TYR A 39 2.25 9.47 4.90
C TYR A 39 1.11 9.90 3.97
N GLU A 40 1.30 10.97 3.19
CA GLU A 40 0.30 11.46 2.23
C GLU A 40 -0.02 10.43 1.14
N ILE A 41 1.01 9.78 0.58
CA ILE A 41 0.84 8.74 -0.44
C ILE A 41 -0.02 7.60 0.09
N PHE A 42 0.23 7.09 1.30
CA PHE A 42 -0.59 6.01 1.84
C PHE A 42 -2.04 6.44 2.09
N ARG A 43 -2.29 7.69 2.49
CA ARG A 43 -3.67 8.23 2.57
C ARG A 43 -4.36 8.28 1.22
N ILE A 44 -3.65 8.67 0.15
CA ILE A 44 -4.18 8.65 -1.21
C ILE A 44 -4.47 7.20 -1.62
N MET A 45 -3.52 6.29 -1.40
CA MET A 45 -3.61 4.89 -1.80
C MET A 45 -4.69 4.10 -1.06
N ASP A 46 -5.09 4.52 0.14
CA ASP A 46 -6.22 3.92 0.87
C ASP A 46 -7.55 4.03 0.10
N ASN A 47 -7.70 4.99 -0.82
CA ASN A 47 -8.87 5.09 -1.73
C ASN A 47 -8.92 3.95 -2.77
N PHE A 48 -7.89 3.12 -2.84
CA PHE A 48 -7.72 2.03 -3.80
C PHE A 48 -7.53 0.67 -3.10
N ASN A 49 -7.93 0.57 -1.84
CA ASN A 49 -7.92 -0.69 -1.11
C ASN A 49 -9.22 -1.46 -1.37
N HIS A 50 -9.12 -2.67 -1.93
CA HIS A 50 -10.27 -3.40 -2.45
C HIS A 50 -10.58 -4.64 -1.60
N PRO A 51 -11.76 -4.76 -0.99
CA PRO A 51 -12.17 -6.01 -0.38
C PRO A 51 -12.32 -7.11 -1.44
N LEU A 52 -12.18 -8.37 -1.01
CA LEU A 52 -12.25 -9.56 -1.88
C LEU A 52 -13.46 -9.58 -2.80
N SER A 53 -14.64 -9.20 -2.29
CA SER A 53 -15.91 -9.23 -3.02
C SER A 53 -15.94 -8.28 -4.23
N THR A 54 -15.00 -7.35 -4.29
CA THR A 54 -14.91 -6.35 -5.35
C THR A 54 -13.69 -6.59 -6.24
N GLY A 55 -12.73 -7.45 -5.92
CA GLY A 55 -11.56 -7.66 -6.78
C GLY A 55 -11.91 -8.03 -8.22
N GLU A 56 -11.18 -7.47 -9.19
CA GLU A 56 -11.23 -7.96 -10.56
C GLU A 56 -10.55 -9.33 -10.63
N GLY A 57 -11.35 -10.34 -10.94
CA GLY A 57 -10.96 -11.75 -10.90
C GLY A 57 -11.94 -12.54 -10.04
N THR A 58 -12.34 -13.71 -10.53
CA THR A 58 -13.06 -14.66 -9.70
C THR A 58 -12.12 -15.09 -8.59
N VAL A 59 -12.29 -14.55 -7.38
CA VAL A 59 -11.64 -15.10 -6.19
C VAL A 59 -12.10 -16.55 -6.10
N THR A 60 -11.22 -17.47 -6.50
CA THR A 60 -11.52 -18.90 -6.46
C THR A 60 -11.68 -19.32 -5.00
N GLU A 61 -12.49 -20.36 -4.74
CA GLU A 61 -12.60 -20.92 -3.40
C GLU A 61 -11.23 -21.35 -2.83
N LEU A 62 -10.33 -21.83 -3.68
CA LEU A 62 -8.94 -22.16 -3.31
C LEU A 62 -8.15 -20.95 -2.79
N GLN A 63 -8.36 -19.76 -3.36
CA GLN A 63 -7.72 -18.52 -2.88
C GLN A 63 -8.36 -17.99 -1.60
N LYS A 64 -9.65 -18.28 -1.34
CA LYS A 64 -10.30 -18.00 -0.05
C LYS A 64 -9.75 -18.90 1.05
N GLN A 65 -9.41 -20.15 0.72
CA GLN A 65 -8.83 -21.12 1.66
C GLN A 65 -7.41 -20.74 2.12
N ASP A 66 -6.64 -19.93 1.36
CA ASP A 66 -5.30 -19.43 1.76
C ASP A 66 -5.35 -18.16 2.65
N GLY A 67 -6.53 -17.84 3.19
CA GLY A 67 -6.71 -16.77 4.17
C GLY A 67 -6.56 -15.36 3.60
N MET A 68 -6.70 -15.18 2.28
CA MET A 68 -6.75 -13.87 1.63
C MET A 68 -7.86 -13.02 2.25
N ARG A 69 -7.62 -11.72 2.44
CA ARG A 69 -8.50 -10.74 3.10
C ARG A 69 -8.89 -9.57 2.19
N SER A 70 -8.10 -9.30 1.16
CA SER A 70 -8.24 -8.16 0.23
C SER A 70 -7.70 -8.57 -1.15
N SER A 71 -8.27 -8.00 -2.22
CA SER A 71 -7.67 -8.13 -3.56
C SER A 71 -6.50 -7.15 -3.76
N THR A 72 -6.40 -6.12 -2.93
CA THR A 72 -5.17 -5.33 -2.74
C THR A 72 -4.27 -6.06 -1.72
N ILE A 73 -3.41 -6.96 -2.20
CA ILE A 73 -2.59 -7.85 -1.35
C ILE A 73 -1.56 -7.06 -0.53
N TRP A 74 -0.91 -6.05 -1.13
CA TRP A 74 -0.05 -5.09 -0.44
C TRP A 74 -0.07 -3.74 -1.17
N THR A 75 0.41 -2.71 -0.48
CA THR A 75 0.61 -1.37 -1.04
C THR A 75 1.99 -0.90 -0.65
N SER A 76 2.70 -0.25 -1.56
CA SER A 76 4.05 0.25 -1.34
C SER A 76 4.27 1.64 -1.91
N ALA A 77 5.27 2.32 -1.36
CA ALA A 77 5.73 3.63 -1.78
C ALA A 77 7.26 3.69 -1.60
N ILE A 78 7.95 4.47 -2.44
CA ILE A 78 9.41 4.58 -2.40
C ILE A 78 9.78 6.05 -2.26
N ASP A 79 10.51 6.38 -1.21
CA ASP A 79 11.22 7.66 -1.11
C ASP A 79 12.56 7.51 -1.84
N THR A 80 12.62 8.02 -3.07
CA THR A 80 13.82 7.95 -3.91
C THR A 80 14.91 8.94 -3.47
N GLY A 81 14.56 10.00 -2.73
CA GLY A 81 15.53 10.94 -2.17
C GLY A 81 16.27 10.34 -0.97
N SER A 82 15.56 9.59 -0.12
CA SER A 82 16.14 8.93 1.05
C SER A 82 16.58 7.49 0.80
N LEU A 83 16.21 6.89 -0.34
CA LEU A 83 16.42 5.49 -0.71
C LEU A 83 15.76 4.51 0.27
N VAL A 84 14.49 4.76 0.60
CA VAL A 84 13.71 3.93 1.53
C VAL A 84 12.46 3.41 0.85
N TYR A 85 12.25 2.10 0.89
CA TYR A 85 11.06 1.42 0.40
C TYR A 85 10.09 1.18 1.56
N TYR A 86 8.84 1.59 1.43
CA TYR A 86 7.80 1.43 2.44
C TYR A 86 6.68 0.53 1.93
N TYR A 87 6.08 -0.26 2.82
CA TYR A 87 4.91 -1.07 2.47
C TYR A 87 4.05 -1.42 3.68
N HIS A 88 2.79 -1.76 3.41
CA HIS A 88 1.90 -2.48 4.31
C HIS A 88 1.14 -3.56 3.51
N THR A 89 0.54 -4.52 4.20
CA THR A 89 -0.14 -5.66 3.55
C THR A 89 -1.62 -5.69 3.91
N GLN A 90 -2.37 -6.56 3.25
CA GLN A 90 -3.75 -6.88 3.63
C GLN A 90 -3.89 -7.50 5.03
N HIS A 91 -2.81 -8.08 5.57
CA HIS A 91 -2.81 -8.72 6.88
C HIS A 91 -2.41 -7.75 7.99
N ASN A 92 -1.51 -6.81 7.69
CA ASN A 92 -0.96 -5.89 8.67
C ASN A 92 -0.78 -4.47 8.10
N ARG A 93 -1.53 -3.53 8.67
CA ARG A 93 -1.53 -2.10 8.31
C ARG A 93 -0.32 -1.32 8.84
N LYS A 94 0.49 -1.89 9.74
CA LYS A 94 1.74 -1.28 10.16
C LYS A 94 2.66 -1.12 8.96
N VAL A 95 2.99 0.14 8.68
CA VAL A 95 3.96 0.49 7.64
C VAL A 95 5.32 -0.03 8.06
N ARG A 96 5.93 -0.82 7.19
CA ARG A 96 7.28 -1.37 7.31
C ARG A 96 8.16 -0.70 6.27
N MET A 97 9.45 -0.58 6.58
CA MET A 97 10.42 0.03 5.70
C MET A 97 11.62 -0.87 5.45
N ILE A 98 12.23 -0.70 4.28
CA ILE A 98 13.54 -1.24 3.91
C ILE A 98 14.42 -0.04 3.56
N ASP A 99 15.43 0.23 4.38
CA ASP A 99 16.44 1.25 4.11
C ASP A 99 17.53 0.66 3.21
N LEU A 100 17.55 1.08 1.95
CA LEU A 100 18.49 0.55 0.97
C LEU A 100 19.94 0.96 1.29
N LYS A 101 20.16 2.07 2.01
CA LYS A 101 21.51 2.52 2.39
C LYS A 101 22.14 1.62 3.45
N ARG A 102 21.32 0.83 4.16
CA ARG A 102 21.77 -0.12 5.18
C ARG A 102 22.02 -1.52 4.62
N ILE A 103 21.95 -1.66 3.29
CA ILE A 103 22.16 -2.92 2.58
C ILE A 103 23.50 -2.84 1.85
N ASP A 104 24.39 -3.78 2.15
CA ASP A 104 25.59 -3.98 1.34
C ASP A 104 25.22 -4.70 0.03
N PHE A 105 25.39 -3.99 -1.08
CA PHE A 105 25.17 -4.50 -2.44
C PHE A 105 26.45 -5.01 -3.11
N THR A 106 27.62 -4.83 -2.47
CA THR A 106 28.92 -5.27 -3.02
C THR A 106 29.17 -6.76 -2.80
N GLN A 107 28.50 -7.38 -1.82
CA GLN A 107 28.48 -8.84 -1.63
C GLN A 107 27.66 -9.55 -2.72
N SER A 108 28.19 -9.56 -3.94
CA SER A 108 27.58 -10.22 -5.12
C SER A 108 27.48 -11.74 -5.00
N LYS A 109 28.15 -12.35 -4.01
CA LYS A 109 28.15 -13.81 -3.80
C LYS A 109 26.85 -14.37 -3.21
N ALA A 110 26.02 -13.54 -2.59
CA ALA A 110 24.82 -13.99 -1.87
C ALA A 110 23.56 -14.18 -2.76
N GLY A 111 23.61 -13.79 -4.03
CA GLY A 111 22.45 -13.86 -4.93
C GLY A 111 21.27 -12.97 -4.49
N ILE A 112 20.06 -13.32 -4.92
CA ILE A 112 18.83 -12.59 -4.57
C ILE A 112 18.47 -12.89 -3.11
N ARG A 113 18.30 -11.84 -2.30
CA ARG A 113 17.77 -11.95 -0.93
C ARG A 113 16.26 -11.87 -0.95
N HIS A 114 15.60 -12.92 -0.46
CA HIS A 114 14.15 -12.95 -0.29
C HIS A 114 13.76 -12.60 1.14
N LEU A 115 12.80 -11.70 1.30
CA LEU A 115 12.21 -11.35 2.59
C LEU A 115 10.71 -11.62 2.52
N PRO A 116 10.11 -12.32 3.51
CA PRO A 116 8.65 -12.42 3.57
C PRO A 116 8.09 -11.02 3.84
N LEU A 117 6.98 -10.66 3.17
CA LEU A 117 6.27 -9.41 3.46
C LEU A 117 5.79 -9.40 4.91
N ASP A 118 5.07 -10.44 5.31
CA ASP A 118 4.58 -10.65 6.67
C ASP A 118 5.34 -11.82 7.31
N ARG A 119 6.01 -11.58 8.46
CA ARG A 119 6.60 -12.66 9.26
C ARG A 119 5.51 -13.54 9.89
N VAL A 120 4.40 -12.90 10.27
CA VAL A 120 3.16 -13.51 10.76
C VAL A 120 2.01 -12.79 10.06
N LYS A 121 1.04 -13.54 9.50
CA LYS A 121 -0.12 -12.99 8.78
C LYS A 121 -1.20 -12.48 9.77
N GLU A 122 -0.87 -11.46 10.55
CA GLU A 122 -1.75 -10.87 11.56
C GLU A 122 -1.64 -9.35 11.62
N GLN A 123 -2.73 -8.70 12.07
CA GLN A 123 -2.73 -7.26 12.28
C GLN A 123 -2.02 -6.95 13.59
N GLU A 124 -1.01 -6.07 13.55
CA GLU A 124 -0.42 -5.56 14.78
C GLU A 124 -1.44 -4.65 15.48
N ILE A 125 -1.77 -4.97 16.72
CA ILE A 125 -2.68 -4.23 17.58
C ILE A 125 -1.92 -3.95 18.87
N GLU A 126 -1.84 -2.67 19.23
CA GLU A 126 -1.33 -2.24 20.53
C GLU A 126 -2.49 -2.29 21.54
N ASP A 127 -2.35 -3.09 22.59
CA ASP A 127 -3.30 -3.07 23.71
C ASP A 127 -2.99 -1.87 24.60
N VAL A 128 -3.89 -0.89 24.58
CA VAL A 128 -3.80 0.34 25.37
C VAL A 128 -4.84 0.34 26.51
N THR A 129 -5.29 -0.84 26.96
CA THR A 129 -6.20 -0.98 28.11
C THR A 129 -5.55 -0.40 29.38
N PRO A 130 -6.21 0.56 30.07
CA PRO A 130 -5.67 1.19 31.29
C PRO A 130 -5.45 0.25 32.47
#